data_AF-A0A924TMU5-F1
#
_entry.id   AF-A0A924TMU5-F1
#
_cell.length_a   1.000
_cell.length_b   1.000
_cell.length_c   1.000
_cell.angle_alpha   90.00
_cell.angle_beta   90.00
_cell.angle_gamma   90.00
#
_symmetry.space_group_name_H-M   'P 1'
#
loop_
_entity.id
_entity.type
_entity.pdbx_description
1 polymer ?
#
loop_
_entity_poly.entity_id
_entity_poly.type
_entity_poly.pdbx_seq_one_letter_code
_entity_poly.pdbx_strand_id
1 'polypeptide(L)' 'PKVYWQIGTLDVIKTNVITQQKRMSGNSILHHIVDNTLAVDIDDIDSFDKAAEVISKGDCIKF' A
#
# COMPACT_ATOMS: atom_id res chain seq x y z
N PRO A 1 -8.30 -20.02 8.09
CA PRO A 1 -6.92 -19.52 8.31
C PRO A 1 -6.82 -18.01 8.04
N LYS A 2 -5.96 -17.30 8.78
CA LYS A 2 -5.75 -15.85 8.59
C LYS A 2 -4.98 -15.63 7.28
N VAL A 3 -5.51 -14.79 6.39
CA VAL A 3 -4.97 -14.53 5.05
C VAL A 3 -4.62 -13.05 4.94
N TYR A 4 -3.55 -12.72 4.21
CA TYR A 4 -3.10 -11.35 3.97
C TYR A 4 -2.94 -11.11 2.47
N TRP A 5 -3.21 -9.88 2.04
CA TRP A 5 -3.05 -9.42 0.66
C TRP A 5 -1.97 -8.36 0.57
N GLN A 6 -1.21 -8.35 -0.52
CA GLN A 6 -0.32 -7.24 -0.87
C GLN A 6 -1.16 -6.18 -1.60
N ILE A 7 -1.28 -4.99 -1.00
CA ILE A 7 -2.20 -3.92 -1.43
C ILE A 7 -1.48 -2.70 -2.03
N GLY A 8 -0.20 -2.82 -2.37
CA GLY A 8 0.56 -1.76 -3.06
C GLY A 8 0.85 -0.47 -2.26
N THR A 9 0.50 -0.40 -0.97
CA THR A 9 0.68 0.81 -0.15
C THR A 9 2.13 1.25 0.02
N LEU A 10 3.06 0.30 0.26
CA LEU A 10 4.48 0.58 0.45
C LEU A 10 5.31 -0.63 0.05
N ASP A 11 6.16 -0.46 -0.96
CA ASP A 11 7.15 -1.45 -1.36
C ASP A 11 8.57 -0.90 -1.17
N VAL A 12 9.34 -1.53 -0.27
CA VAL A 12 10.76 -1.21 -0.05
C VAL A 12 11.61 -2.34 -0.60
N ILE A 13 12.27 -2.10 -1.73
CA ILE A 13 13.01 -3.12 -2.48
C ILE A 13 14.44 -2.65 -2.72
N LYS A 14 15.41 -3.58 -2.63
CA LYS A 14 16.81 -3.31 -2.98
C LYS A 14 16.93 -2.95 -4.47
N THR A 15 17.63 -1.87 -4.79
CA THR A 15 17.76 -1.32 -6.16
C THR A 15 18.21 -2.34 -7.21
N ASN A 16 19.39 -2.92 -7.06
CA ASN A 16 19.44 -4.36 -6.83
C ASN A 16 18.57 -5.30 -7.69
N VAL A 17 17.52 -5.73 -7.02
CA VAL A 17 16.50 -6.69 -7.46
C VAL A 17 15.72 -6.13 -8.66
N ILE A 18 15.46 -4.82 -8.68
CA ILE A 18 14.78 -4.16 -9.79
C ILE A 18 15.72 -4.06 -10.99
N THR A 19 16.91 -3.51 -10.80
CA THR A 19 17.78 -3.11 -11.93
C THR A 19 18.49 -4.28 -12.59
N GLN A 20 19.00 -5.22 -11.80
CA GLN A 20 19.81 -6.35 -12.29
C GLN A 20 18.96 -7.61 -12.46
N GLN A 21 18.10 -7.93 -11.49
CA GLN A 21 17.32 -9.17 -11.50
C GLN A 21 16.00 -9.04 -12.26
N LYS A 22 15.58 -7.81 -12.60
CA LYS A 22 14.31 -7.51 -13.29
C LYS A 22 13.09 -8.05 -12.52
N ARG A 23 13.08 -7.89 -11.20
CA ARG A 23 12.01 -8.35 -10.31
C ARG A 23 11.51 -7.22 -9.41
N MET A 24 10.24 -7.31 -9.04
CA MET A 24 9.57 -6.40 -8.11
C MET A 24 9.41 -6.98 -6.69
N SER A 25 10.03 -8.13 -6.42
CA SER A 25 10.05 -8.74 -5.09
C SER A 25 11.34 -9.53 -4.90
N GLY A 26 11.90 -9.43 -3.70
CA GLY A 26 13.05 -10.23 -3.29
C GLY A 26 12.65 -11.67 -2.93
N ASN A 27 13.65 -12.48 -2.58
CA ASN A 27 13.42 -13.86 -2.14
C ASN A 27 12.85 -13.96 -0.72
N SER A 28 13.08 -12.94 0.10
CA SER A 28 12.52 -12.82 1.45
C SER A 28 11.62 -11.59 1.50
N ILE A 29 10.36 -11.79 1.86
CA ILE A 29 9.34 -10.73 1.93
C ILE A 29 8.96 -10.56 3.40
N LEU A 30 9.15 -9.36 3.93
CA LEU A 30 8.64 -8.95 5.23
C LEU A 30 7.40 -8.10 5.00
N HIS A 31 6.27 -8.48 5.58
CA HIS A 31 5.03 -7.74 5.44
C HIS A 31 4.97 -6.58 6.44
N HIS A 32 4.42 -5.46 6.01
CA HIS A 32 3.98 -4.37 6.89
C HIS A 32 2.45 -4.42 6.94
N ILE A 33 1.88 -4.65 8.12
CA ILE A 33 0.43 -4.70 8.28
C ILE A 33 -0.10 -3.27 8.34
N VAL A 34 -0.91 -2.91 7.37
CA VAL A 34 -1.65 -1.66 7.32
C VAL A 34 -3.04 -1.88 7.88
N ASP A 35 -3.58 -0.90 8.61
CA ASP A 35 -4.98 -0.91 9.02
C ASP A 35 -5.88 -0.95 7.78
N ASN A 36 -6.87 -1.83 7.76
CA ASN A 36 -7.76 -1.99 6.61
C ASN A 36 -8.53 -0.69 6.27
N THR A 37 -8.72 0.19 7.25
CA THR A 37 -9.32 1.53 7.03
C THR A 37 -8.46 2.42 6.14
N LEU A 38 -7.14 2.20 6.10
CA LEU A 38 -6.19 2.94 5.26
C LEU A 38 -5.90 2.24 3.93
N ALA A 39 -6.38 1.00 3.75
CA ALA A 39 -6.20 0.21 2.54
C ALA A 39 -7.19 0.59 1.43
N VAL A 40 -7.30 1.89 1.12
CA VAL A 40 -8.13 2.43 0.04
C VAL A 40 -7.24 2.70 -1.17
N ASP A 41 -7.45 1.95 -2.24
CA ASP A 41 -6.86 2.22 -3.56
C ASP A 41 -7.83 3.07 -4.39
N ILE A 42 -7.30 3.98 -5.22
CA ILE A 42 -8.12 4.93 -5.99
C ILE A 42 -8.10 4.51 -7.46
N ASP A 43 -9.19 3.88 -7.90
CA ASP A 43 -9.37 3.40 -9.27
C ASP A 43 -10.45 4.19 -10.03
N ASP A 44 -11.35 4.85 -9.30
CA ASP A 44 -12.55 5.53 -9.83
C ASP A 44 -13.00 6.70 -8.93
N ILE A 45 -14.10 7.36 -9.30
CA ILE A 45 -14.62 8.52 -8.56
C ILE A 45 -15.13 8.15 -7.17
N ASP A 46 -15.74 6.96 -7.02
CA ASP A 46 -16.30 6.50 -5.75
C ASP A 46 -15.18 6.19 -4.74
N SER A 47 -14.10 5.57 -5.21
CA SER A 47 -12.89 5.32 -4.41
C SER A 47 -12.13 6.60 -4.06
N PHE A 48 -12.15 7.61 -4.93
CA PHE A 48 -11.61 8.93 -4.63
C PHE A 48 -12.36 9.61 -3.47
N ASP A 49 -13.70 9.65 -3.54
CA ASP A 49 -14.53 10.23 -2.48
C ASP A 49 -14.33 9.49 -1.14
N LYS A 50 -14.21 8.16 -1.21
CA LYS A 50 -13.91 7.33 -0.04
C LYS A 50 -12.54 7.63 0.56
N ALA A 51 -11.51 7.82 -0.26
CA ALA A 51 -10.18 8.19 0.22
C ALA A 51 -10.21 9.55 0.93
N ALA A 52 -10.94 10.53 0.38
CA ALA A 52 -11.13 11.84 1.01
C ALA A 52 -11.84 11.72 2.38
N GLU A 53 -12.87 10.88 2.49
CA GLU A 53 -13.55 10.61 3.75
C GLU A 53 -12.58 10.03 4.80
N VAL A 54 -11.77 9.03 4.43
CA VAL A 54 -10.78 8.42 5.32
C VAL A 54 -9.75 9.44 5.80
N ILE A 55 -9.21 10.26 4.89
CA ILE A 55 -8.24 11.32 5.22
C ILE A 55 -8.86 12.35 6.18
N SER A 56 -10.13 12.71 5.98
CA SER A 56 -10.80 13.71 6.83
C SER A 56 -10.86 13.27 8.31
N LYS A 57 -11.06 11.97 8.54
CA LYS A 57 -11.18 11.35 9.87
C LYS A 57 -9.84 10.94 10.46
N GLY A 58 -8.81 10.78 9.63
CA GLY A 58 -7.47 10.35 10.04
C GLY A 58 -6.68 11.45 10.76
N ASP A 59 -5.78 11.00 11.64
CA ASP A 59 -4.70 11.82 12.20
C ASP A 59 -3.50 11.80 11.22
N CYS A 60 -3.54 12.71 10.25
CA CYS A 60 -2.53 12.83 9.21
C CYS A 60 -2.25 14.31 8.90
N ILE A 61 -1.16 14.58 8.20
CA ILE A 61 -0.86 15.93 7.71
C ILE A 61 -1.92 16.31 6.68
N LYS A 62 -2.56 17.47 6.89
CA LYS A 62 -3.58 18.06 6.03
C LYS A 62 -3.05 19.42 5.53
N PHE A 63 -3.27 19.72 4.25
CA PHE A 63 -2.86 20.97 3.61
C PHE A 63 -4.06 21.82 3.25
#